data_AF-A0A9N8V008-F1
#
_entry.id   AF-A0A9N8V008-F1
#
_cell.length_a   1.000
_cell.length_b   1.000
_cell.length_c   1.000
_cell.angle_alpha   90.00
_cell.angle_beta   90.00
_cell.angle_gamma   90.00
#
_symmetry.space_group_name_H-M   'P 1'
#
loop_
_entity.id
_entity.type
_entity.pdbx_description
1 polymer ?
#
loop_
_entity_poly.entity_id
_entity_poly.type
_entity_poly.pdbx_seq_one_letter_code
_entity_poly.pdbx_strand_id
1 'polypeptide(L)'
;MFGCGYIIAWLTVPSIYTAFTVHEIGNIPFVCPNSYNYSLPSLQITCQIRAINLTLIWVFSTFLVFSVILFIVSEDDNDIGYRDDTGNIDEIPLAVATVVEDVTSGNNDIDNLNTS
;
A
#
# COMPACT_ATOMS: atom_id res chain seq x y z
N MET A 1 7.20 -9.49 3.08
CA MET A 1 5.93 -10.17 2.71
C MET A 1 4.95 -10.11 3.90
N PHE A 2 4.48 -8.91 4.27
CA PHE A 2 3.61 -8.70 5.44
C PHE A 2 2.31 -7.93 5.12
N GLY A 3 2.02 -7.65 3.84
CA GLY A 3 0.91 -6.79 3.44
C GLY A 3 -0.47 -7.39 3.68
N CYS A 4 -0.77 -8.57 3.15
CA CYS A 4 -2.15 -9.10 3.15
C CYS A 4 -2.61 -9.61 4.52
N GLY A 5 -1.72 -10.25 5.30
CA GLY A 5 -2.06 -10.79 6.62
C GLY A 5 -2.47 -9.69 7.62
N TYR A 6 -1.83 -8.53 7.51
CA TYR A 6 -2.14 -7.35 8.33
C TYR A 6 -3.54 -6.81 8.07
N ILE A 7 -3.96 -6.72 6.80
CA ILE A 7 -5.29 -6.26 6.42
C ILE A 7 -6.37 -7.22 6.93
N ILE A 8 -6.13 -8.53 6.82
CA ILE A 8 -7.07 -9.54 7.32
C ILE A 8 -7.21 -9.43 8.84
N ALA A 9 -6.11 -9.32 9.57
CA ALA A 9 -6.12 -9.14 11.02
C ALA A 9 -6.77 -7.81 11.46
N TRP A 10 -6.69 -6.76 10.64
CA TRP A 10 -7.36 -5.49 10.91
C TRP A 10 -8.87 -5.56 10.71
N LEU A 11 -9.35 -6.36 9.77
CA LEU A 11 -10.78 -6.52 9.51
C LEU A 11 -11.47 -7.47 10.51
N THR A 12 -10.73 -8.32 11.23
CA THR A 12 -11.34 -9.21 12.22
C THR A 12 -11.89 -8.46 13.43
N VAL A 13 -11.21 -7.43 13.92
CA VAL A 13 -11.66 -6.61 15.06
C VAL A 13 -13.04 -5.97 14.83
N PRO A 14 -13.27 -5.19 13.75
CA PRO A 14 -14.59 -4.62 13.46
C PRO A 14 -15.63 -5.69 13.15
N SER A 15 -15.24 -6.83 12.55
CA SER A 15 -16.15 -7.95 12.28
C SER A 15 -16.65 -8.63 13.56
N ILE A 16 -15.76 -8.91 14.51
CA ILE A 16 -16.11 -9.50 15.82
C ILE A 16 -16.97 -8.52 16.60
N TYR A 17 -16.59 -7.24 16.63
CA TYR A 17 -17.38 -6.19 17.26
C TYR A 17 -18.79 -6.11 16.67
N THR A 18 -18.91 -6.20 15.34
CA THR A 18 -20.20 -6.23 14.65
C THR A 18 -20.99 -7.46 15.06
N ALA A 19 -20.40 -8.66 15.07
CA ALA A 19 -21.08 -9.90 15.42
C ALA A 19 -21.67 -9.87 16.85
N PHE A 20 -20.89 -9.39 17.83
CA PHE A 20 -21.40 -9.20 19.20
C PHE A 20 -22.51 -8.14 19.24
N THR A 21 -22.33 -7.03 18.51
CA THR A 21 -23.33 -5.96 18.45
C THR A 21 -24.64 -6.42 17.82
N VAL A 22 -24.61 -7.27 16.77
CA VAL A 22 -25.80 -7.90 16.18
C VAL A 22 -26.52 -8.74 17.24
N HIS A 23 -25.77 -9.56 17.98
CA HIS A 23 -26.33 -10.50 18.94
C HIS A 23 -26.98 -9.80 20.14
N GLU A 24 -26.37 -8.72 20.63
CA GLU A 24 -26.85 -7.93 21.76
C GLU A 24 -28.06 -7.03 21.44
N ILE A 25 -28.26 -6.68 20.16
CA ILE A 25 -29.33 -5.77 19.73
C ILE A 25 -30.67 -6.51 19.48
N GLY A 26 -30.65 -7.84 19.37
CA GLY A 26 -31.87 -8.63 19.13
C GLY A 26 -32.58 -8.19 17.84
N ASN A 27 -33.92 -8.10 17.88
CA ASN A 27 -34.75 -7.83 16.69
C ASN A 27 -34.70 -6.37 16.17
N ILE A 28 -33.84 -5.51 16.72
CA ILE A 28 -33.79 -4.11 16.30
C ILE A 28 -32.91 -3.99 15.04
N PRO A 29 -33.45 -3.43 13.94
CA PRO A 29 -32.72 -3.26 12.68
C PRO A 29 -31.49 -2.34 12.81
N PHE A 30 -30.37 -2.74 12.19
CA PHE A 30 -29.08 -2.03 12.19
C PHE A 30 -29.16 -0.55 11.79
N VAL A 31 -30.09 -0.20 10.91
CA VAL A 31 -30.20 1.13 10.30
C VAL A 31 -31.29 1.97 10.99
N CYS A 32 -31.85 1.48 12.10
CA CYS A 32 -32.87 2.16 12.89
C CYS A 32 -33.98 2.86 12.07
N PRO A 33 -34.67 2.15 11.14
CA PRO A 33 -35.77 2.70 10.37
C PRO A 33 -36.88 3.27 11.26
N ASN A 34 -37.35 4.46 10.89
CA ASN A 34 -38.49 5.11 11.56
C ASN A 34 -39.80 4.30 11.46
N SER A 35 -39.86 3.28 10.59
CA SER A 35 -40.99 2.36 10.46
C SER A 35 -41.00 1.23 11.50
N TYR A 36 -39.94 1.09 12.31
CA TYR A 36 -39.91 0.09 13.38
C TYR A 36 -40.75 0.57 14.57
N ASN A 37 -41.53 -0.34 15.17
CA ASN A 37 -42.40 -0.01 16.30
C ASN A 37 -41.56 0.07 17.59
N TYR A 38 -40.95 1.23 17.81
CA TYR A 38 -40.18 1.50 19.02
C TYR A 38 -41.12 1.64 20.21
N SER A 39 -40.97 0.75 21.20
CA SER A 39 -41.81 0.76 22.40
C SER A 39 -41.60 2.01 23.27
N LEU A 40 -40.43 2.66 23.17
CA LEU A 40 -40.11 3.93 23.83
C LEU A 40 -39.23 4.81 22.93
N PRO A 41 -39.33 6.15 23.01
CA PRO A 41 -38.46 7.07 22.26
C PRO A 41 -36.97 6.95 22.66
N SER A 42 -36.68 6.55 23.90
CA SER A 42 -35.30 6.29 24.36
C SER A 42 -34.61 5.13 23.63
N LEU A 43 -35.37 4.14 23.16
CA LEU A 43 -34.85 3.01 22.37
C LEU A 43 -34.42 3.45 20.97
N GLN A 44 -35.12 4.42 20.38
CA GLN A 44 -34.77 4.96 19.06
C GLN A 44 -33.43 5.70 19.09
N ILE A 45 -33.22 6.55 20.10
CA ILE A 45 -31.95 7.27 20.29
C ILE A 45 -30.79 6.29 20.58
N THR A 46 -31.03 5.30 21.44
CA THR A 46 -30.02 4.27 21.75
C THR A 46 -29.65 3.46 20.50
N CYS A 47 -30.62 3.14 19.64
CA CYS A 47 -30.39 2.48 18.36
C CYS A 47 -29.48 3.34 17.46
N GLN A 48 -29.82 4.63 17.30
CA GLN A 48 -29.05 5.55 16.45
C GLN A 48 -27.60 5.69 16.92
N ILE A 49 -27.35 5.82 18.23
CA ILE A 49 -25.98 5.90 18.77
C ILE A 49 -25.18 4.64 18.43
N ARG A 50 -25.78 3.45 18.58
CA ARG A 50 -25.12 2.18 18.25
C ARG A 50 -24.80 2.07 16.75
N ALA A 51 -25.74 2.47 15.89
CA ALA A 51 -25.56 2.48 14.44
C ALA A 51 -24.44 3.43 14.00
N ILE A 52 -24.39 4.64 14.57
CA ILE A 52 -23.33 5.61 14.30
C ILE A 52 -21.98 5.08 14.79
N ASN A 53 -21.91 4.53 16.01
CA ASN A 53 -20.67 3.99 16.55
C ASN A 53 -20.10 2.86 15.68
N LEU A 54 -20.97 1.95 15.22
CA LEU A 54 -20.58 0.90 14.27
C LEU A 54 -20.07 1.50 12.96
N THR A 55 -20.78 2.47 12.41
CA THR A 55 -20.41 3.13 11.15
C THR A 55 -19.05 3.80 11.28
N LEU A 56 -18.76 4.48 12.39
CA LEU A 56 -17.47 5.12 12.63
C LEU A 56 -16.32 4.11 12.67
N ILE A 57 -16.51 2.96 13.32
CA ILE A 57 -15.51 1.89 13.37
C ILE A 57 -15.21 1.35 11.98
N TRP A 58 -16.24 1.13 11.15
CA TRP A 58 -16.09 0.65 9.78
C TRP A 58 -15.47 1.70 8.85
N VAL A 59 -15.92 2.96 8.91
CA VAL A 59 -15.36 4.06 8.11
C VAL A 59 -13.89 4.28 8.44
N PHE A 60 -13.53 4.29 9.72
CA PHE A 60 -12.14 4.44 10.14
C PHE A 60 -11.28 3.24 9.71
N SER A 61 -11.77 2.00 9.91
CA SER A 61 -11.03 0.80 9.49
C SER A 61 -10.79 0.75 7.99
N THR A 62 -11.82 1.03 7.19
CA THR A 62 -11.71 1.05 5.72
C THR A 62 -10.77 2.15 5.25
N PHE A 63 -10.86 3.36 5.84
CA PHE A 63 -9.95 4.46 5.54
C PHE A 63 -8.47 4.09 5.78
N LEU A 64 -8.16 3.42 6.90
CA LEU A 64 -6.81 2.95 7.18
C LEU A 64 -6.35 1.89 6.18
N VAL A 65 -7.20 0.93 5.83
CA VAL A 65 -6.89 -0.10 4.83
C VAL A 65 -6.60 0.54 3.47
N PHE A 66 -7.42 1.48 3.02
CA PHE A 66 -7.18 2.21 1.78
C PHE A 66 -5.88 3.01 1.83
N SER A 67 -5.57 3.66 2.94
CA SER A 67 -4.33 4.43 3.11
C SER A 67 -3.09 3.53 2.98
N VAL A 68 -3.10 2.34 3.57
CA VAL A 68 -2.00 1.37 3.45
C VAL A 68 -1.87 0.84 2.03
N ILE A 69 -2.99 0.54 1.36
CA ILE A 69 -2.97 0.08 -0.04
C ILE A 69 -2.38 1.16 -0.95
N LEU A 70 -2.81 2.42 -0.79
CA LEU A 70 -2.28 3.54 -1.57
C LEU A 70 -0.79 3.78 -1.31
N PHE A 71 -0.34 3.62 -0.07
CA PHE A 71 1.07 3.72 0.27
C PHE A 71 1.91 2.64 -0.44
N ILE A 72 1.47 1.38 -0.39
CA ILE A 72 2.14 0.26 -1.07
C ILE A 72 2.18 0.50 -2.60
N VAL A 73 1.05 0.93 -3.18
CA VAL A 73 0.96 1.19 -4.63
C VAL A 73 1.86 2.36 -5.06
N SER A 74 1.98 3.39 -4.23
CA SER A 74 2.83 4.55 -4.52
C SER A 74 4.33 4.22 -4.54
N GLU A 75 4.73 3.10 -3.92
CA GLU A 75 6.12 2.65 -3.89
C GLU A 75 6.53 1.90 -5.18
N ASP A 76 5.57 1.30 -5.90
CA ASP A 76 5.81 0.55 -7.16
C ASP A 76 6.16 1.45 -8.36
N ASP A 77 5.76 2.73 -8.35
CA ASP A 77 6.12 3.69 -9.42
C ASP A 77 7.56 4.23 -9.30
N ASN A 78 8.27 4.00 -8.18
CA ASN A 78 9.63 4.52 -7.98
C ASN A 78 10.74 3.55 -8.46
N ASP A 79 10.40 2.36 -8.96
CA ASP A 79 11.37 1.40 -9.50
C ASP A 79 11.33 1.28 -11.04
N ILE A 80 10.72 2.26 -11.73
CA ILE A 80 10.90 2.46 -13.17
C ILE A 80 11.87 3.63 -13.37
N GLY A 81 13.10 3.47 -12.89
CA GLY A 81 14.05 4.59 -12.88
C GLY A 81 15.53 4.27 -12.75
N TYR A 82 15.95 3.01 -12.63
CA TYR A 82 17.36 2.67 -12.74
C TYR A 82 17.58 1.40 -13.57
N ARG A 83 17.49 1.56 -14.89
CA ARG A 83 18.27 0.75 -15.82
C ARG A 83 19.73 1.11 -15.57
N ASP A 84 20.37 0.44 -14.63
CA ASP A 84 21.83 0.33 -14.70
C ASP A 84 22.11 -0.61 -15.86
N ASP A 85 22.33 -0.04 -17.04
CA ASP A 85 23.05 -0.70 -18.12
C ASP A 85 24.53 -0.87 -17.67
N THR A 86 24.78 -1.57 -16.54
CA THR A 86 26.07 -2.22 -16.33
C THR A 86 26.07 -3.46 -17.21
N GLY A 87 26.46 -3.22 -18.46
CA GLY A 87 26.70 -4.25 -19.45
C GLY A 87 27.46 -5.40 -18.83
N ASN A 88 26.86 -6.58 -18.92
CA ASN A 88 27.52 -7.85 -18.76
C ASN A 88 28.73 -7.87 -19.72
N ILE A 89 29.95 -7.71 -19.20
CA ILE A 89 31.21 -7.77 -19.97
C ILE A 89 31.56 -9.23 -20.34
N ASP A 90 30.59 -10.14 -20.25
CA ASP A 90 30.82 -11.55 -20.55
C ASP A 90 30.55 -11.88 -22.03
N GLU A 91 30.02 -10.94 -22.81
CA GLU A 91 29.77 -11.09 -24.25
C GLU A 91 30.23 -9.89 -25.09
N ILE A 92 31.38 -9.29 -24.77
CA ILE A 92 31.98 -8.31 -25.69
C ILE A 92 32.47 -9.07 -26.94
N PRO A 93 31.93 -8.82 -28.15
CA PRO A 93 32.51 -9.37 -29.35
C PRO A 93 33.93 -8.82 -29.49
N LEU A 94 34.89 -9.68 -29.84
CA LEU A 94 36.33 -9.39 -29.96
C LEU A 94 36.67 -8.05 -30.64
N ALA A 95 35.81 -7.58 -31.57
CA ALA A 95 35.93 -6.31 -32.26
C ALA A 95 35.78 -5.05 -31.37
N VAL A 96 35.08 -5.14 -30.23
CA VAL A 96 34.90 -4.02 -29.29
C VAL A 96 36.06 -3.95 -28.29
N ALA A 97 36.65 -5.09 -27.92
CA ALA A 97 37.85 -5.13 -27.09
C ALA A 97 39.04 -4.43 -27.77
N THR A 98 39.21 -4.62 -29.09
CA THR A 98 40.28 -3.96 -29.86
C THR A 98 40.10 -2.43 -29.96
N VAL A 99 38.87 -1.93 -29.86
CA VAL A 99 38.61 -0.48 -29.87
C VAL A 99 38.94 0.15 -28.51
N VAL A 100 38.69 -0.54 -27.40
CA VAL A 100 39.00 -0.04 -26.05
C VAL A 100 40.52 0.04 -25.82
N GLU A 101 41.29 -0.92 -26.33
CA GLU A 101 42.76 -0.88 -26.26
C GLU A 101 43.36 0.29 -27.06
N ASP A 102 42.79 0.62 -28.23
CA ASP A 102 43.28 1.73 -29.07
C ASP A 102 43.00 3.10 -28.42
N VAL A 103 41.81 3.27 -27.81
CA VAL A 103 41.44 4.50 -27.10
C VAL A 103 42.29 4.71 -25.82
N THR A 104 42.63 3.63 -25.10
CA THR A 104 43.50 3.74 -23.92
C THR A 104 44.97 3.98 -24.30
N SER A 105 45.45 3.44 -25.42
CA SER A 105 46.80 3.76 -25.92
C SER A 105 46.91 5.21 -26.41
N GLY A 106 45.87 5.75 -27.06
CA GLY A 106 45.87 7.13 -27.56
C GLY A 106 45.88 8.22 -26.47
N ASN A 107 45.26 7.96 -25.31
CA ASN A 107 45.23 8.95 -24.22
C ASN A 107 46.58 9.07 -23.49
N ASN A 108 47.36 7.99 -23.40
CA ASN A 108 48.64 7.98 -22.69
C ASN A 108 49.73 8.80 -23.42
N ASP A 109 49.57 9.03 -24.73
CA ASP A 109 50.48 9.87 -25.51
C ASP A 109 50.17 11.38 -25.37
N ILE A 110 48.92 11.74 -25.04
CA ILE A 110 48.52 13.14 -24.85
C ILE A 110 48.98 13.65 -23.47
N ASP A 111 48.99 12.79 -22.45
CA ASP A 111 49.39 13.17 -21.09
C ASP A 111 50.90 13.45 -20.95
N ASN A 112 51.72 12.97 -21.90
CA ASN A 112 53.16 13.23 -21.96
C ASN A 112 53.56 14.48 -22.77
N LEU A 113 52.61 15.20 -23.36
CA LEU A 113 52.87 16.46 -24.10
C LEU A 113 52.62 17.72 -23.25
N ASN A 114 52.23 17.56 -21.99
CA ASN A 114 51.74 18.66 -21.14
C ASN A 114 52.69 19.01 -19.98
N THR A 115 53.89 18.43 -19.93
CA THR A 115 54.85 18.58 -18.81
C THR A 115 56.25 19.08 -19.20
N SER A 116 56.39 19.77 -20.34
CA SER A 116 57.63 20.51 -20.70
C SER A 116 57.54 21.99 -20.37
#